data_AF-A0AAE6RMH2-F1
#
_entry.id   AF-A0AAE6RMH2-F1
#
_cell.length_a   1.000
_cell.length_b   1.000
_cell.length_c   1.000
_cell.angle_alpha   90.00
_cell.angle_beta   90.00
_cell.angle_gamma   90.00
#
_symmetry.space_group_name_H-M   'P 1'
#
loop_
_entity.id
_entity.type
_entity.pdbx_description
1 polymer ?
#
loop_
_entity_poly.entity_id
_entity_poly.type
_entity_poly.pdbx_seq_one_letter_code
_entity_poly.pdbx_strand_id
1 'polypeptide(L)'
;MLILAGEFFNTLEQNSVGAMGSHIKQTLQIGDIQLTTINTATVIGGLIGRVLAGYLADRYGRRFSLSLNLLIYTLGGLISALAVNYEMLLVSRLIVGIGIGGEFMIGLVMLSEMVSTRFRGTAIGAVNVGAGGLGNFLSYGLFLLLLGPLETPLGGPDTVWRWSFVILAVPALLVVFYRRKLPETPRWLLSQGRVEDANRSLAVLSSNSLTPTGVRPPVELTQDDLLPARMSASPAAVFSRPVIRRTAALGVASWMAFGSQVTLNFLMPTLLVERGYSVSQSLLYTMIMNVGSLLGATTAALIAGRVGRRTAVGAAGVLGCLTALAFAGFGNGTGAILVLGALFQFFTMVTNTTLATWTAEVFPTAIRASGASIVNGIGNIAGAVMPFLAVALYGTFAFAGVFGLAAVMYAVLVVASRFAPETRGRSLEDVNENAIAAAH
;
A
#
# COMPACT_ATOMS: atom_id res chain seq x y z
N MET A 1 -6.76 15.05 0.05
CA MET A 1 -6.61 15.07 1.53
C MET A 1 -7.37 13.95 2.23
N LEU A 2 -8.69 13.80 2.07
CA LEU A 2 -9.45 12.75 2.77
C LEU A 2 -9.02 11.31 2.45
N ILE A 3 -8.61 11.04 1.20
CA ILE A 3 -8.01 9.75 0.81
C ILE A 3 -6.68 9.55 1.55
N LEU A 4 -5.75 10.51 1.40
CA LEU A 4 -4.44 10.52 2.06
C LEU A 4 -4.50 10.32 3.58
N ALA A 5 -5.44 10.98 4.26
CA ALA A 5 -5.59 10.83 5.71
C ALA A 5 -5.93 9.39 6.13
N GLY A 6 -6.84 8.73 5.42
CA GLY A 6 -7.16 7.32 5.69
C GLY A 6 -5.96 6.40 5.44
N GLU A 7 -5.25 6.61 4.33
CA GLU A 7 -4.04 5.85 4.00
C GLU A 7 -2.90 6.04 5.01
N PHE A 8 -2.77 7.24 5.55
CA PHE A 8 -1.80 7.57 6.58
C PHE A 8 -2.04 6.71 7.83
N PHE A 9 -3.28 6.70 8.36
CA PHE A 9 -3.63 5.86 9.51
C PHE A 9 -3.54 4.36 9.21
N ASN A 10 -3.87 3.96 7.97
CA ASN A 10 -3.70 2.59 7.50
C ASN A 10 -2.23 2.12 7.60
N THR A 11 -1.29 3.00 7.21
CA THR A 11 0.15 2.71 7.29
C THR A 11 0.66 2.65 8.73
N LEU A 12 0.14 3.53 9.60
CA LEU A 12 0.47 3.49 11.03
C LEU A 12 0.02 2.17 11.67
N GLU A 13 -1.22 1.72 11.41
CA GLU A 13 -1.72 0.45 11.95
C GLU A 13 -0.97 -0.76 11.41
N GLN A 14 -0.58 -0.75 10.13
CA GLN A 14 0.20 -1.86 9.57
C GLN A 14 1.50 -2.14 10.36
N ASN A 15 2.08 -1.09 10.96
CA ASN A 15 3.31 -1.19 11.73
C ASN A 15 3.09 -1.38 13.25
N SER A 16 1.86 -1.26 13.76
CA SER A 16 1.57 -1.17 15.20
C SER A 16 1.85 -2.47 15.95
N VAL A 17 1.43 -3.62 15.41
CA VAL A 17 1.64 -4.93 16.04
C VAL A 17 3.12 -5.30 16.10
N GLY A 18 3.88 -4.98 15.05
CA GLY A 18 5.33 -5.22 15.01
C GLY A 18 6.08 -4.39 16.06
N ALA A 19 5.71 -3.11 16.20
CA ALA A 19 6.34 -2.22 17.18
C ALA A 19 5.96 -2.55 18.64
N MET A 20 4.69 -2.92 18.89
CA MET A 20 4.17 -3.17 20.25
C MET A 20 4.28 -4.64 20.69
N GLY A 21 4.88 -5.51 19.87
CA GLY A 21 4.89 -6.96 20.09
C GLY A 21 5.50 -7.39 21.43
N SER A 22 6.52 -6.68 21.93
CA SER A 22 7.15 -6.98 23.23
C SER A 22 6.20 -6.77 24.41
N HIS A 23 5.44 -5.67 24.41
CA HIS A 23 4.50 -5.31 25.46
C HIS A 23 3.26 -6.20 25.43
N ILE A 24 2.77 -6.54 24.22
CA ILE A 24 1.65 -7.48 24.04
C ILE A 24 2.03 -8.86 24.62
N LYS A 25 3.26 -9.33 24.37
CA LYS A 25 3.77 -10.60 24.93
C LYS A 25 3.78 -10.61 26.45
N GLN A 26 4.28 -9.53 27.07
CA GLN A 26 4.36 -9.42 28.52
C GLN A 26 2.96 -9.36 29.16
N THR A 27 2.07 -8.53 28.61
CA THR A 27 0.72 -8.31 29.17
C THR A 27 -0.16 -9.55 29.07
N LEU A 28 -0.17 -10.21 27.91
CA LEU A 28 -1.03 -11.37 27.66
C LEU A 28 -0.35 -12.70 28.00
N GLN A 29 0.90 -12.66 28.46
CA GLN A 29 1.73 -13.84 28.74
C GLN A 29 1.78 -14.83 27.56
N ILE A 30 1.91 -14.31 26.34
CA ILE A 30 1.90 -15.11 25.11
C ILE A 30 3.31 -15.37 24.57
N GLY A 31 3.50 -16.53 23.93
CA GLY A 31 4.77 -16.92 23.31
C GLY A 31 5.01 -16.30 21.93
N ASP A 32 6.22 -16.49 21.39
CA ASP A 32 6.61 -16.01 20.05
C ASP A 32 5.73 -16.56 18.93
N ILE A 33 5.33 -17.83 19.04
CA ILE A 33 4.45 -18.51 18.08
C ILE A 33 3.09 -17.81 18.05
N GLN A 34 2.51 -17.50 19.21
CA GLN A 34 1.21 -16.84 19.32
C GLN A 34 1.21 -15.43 18.72
N LEU A 35 2.25 -14.63 18.99
CA LEU A 35 2.39 -13.30 18.37
C LEU A 35 2.53 -13.39 16.84
N THR A 36 3.31 -14.38 16.37
CA THR A 36 3.47 -14.62 14.93
C THR A 36 2.15 -15.04 14.28
N THR A 37 1.34 -15.85 14.96
CA THR A 37 0.00 -16.23 14.51
C THR A 37 -0.92 -15.02 14.41
N ILE A 38 -0.87 -14.06 15.35
CA ILE A 38 -1.65 -12.82 15.28
C ILE A 38 -1.27 -11.99 14.04
N ASN A 39 0.03 -11.83 13.78
CA ASN A 39 0.49 -11.14 12.56
C ASN A 39 0.04 -11.87 11.30
N THR A 40 0.14 -13.20 11.28
CA THR A 40 -0.30 -14.03 10.15
C THR A 40 -1.81 -13.91 9.91
N ALA A 41 -2.62 -13.90 10.98
CA ALA A 41 -4.06 -13.68 10.89
C ALA A 41 -4.40 -12.31 10.28
N THR A 42 -3.65 -11.26 10.65
CA THR A 42 -3.81 -9.92 10.07
C THR A 42 -3.51 -9.93 8.56
N VAL A 43 -2.44 -10.63 8.15
CA VAL A 43 -2.06 -10.77 6.74
C VAL A 43 -3.11 -11.55 5.95
N ILE A 44 -3.61 -12.67 6.49
CA ILE A 44 -4.69 -13.46 5.87
C ILE A 44 -5.96 -12.63 5.75
N GLY A 45 -6.34 -11.91 6.81
CA GLY A 45 -7.45 -10.96 6.79
C GLY A 45 -7.24 -9.90 5.70
N GLY A 46 -6.05 -9.36 5.57
CA GLY A 46 -5.66 -8.43 4.52
C GLY A 46 -5.78 -9.00 3.11
N LEU A 47 -5.46 -10.27 2.90
CA LEU A 47 -5.63 -10.92 1.60
C LEU A 47 -7.11 -11.03 1.23
N ILE A 48 -7.95 -11.48 2.19
CA ILE A 48 -9.40 -11.57 2.03
C ILE A 48 -9.99 -10.17 1.77
N GLY A 49 -9.56 -9.19 2.57
CA GLY A 49 -9.95 -7.79 2.45
C GLY A 49 -9.66 -7.19 1.09
N ARG A 50 -8.47 -7.45 0.51
CA ARG A 50 -8.10 -6.98 -0.83
C ARG A 50 -9.07 -7.47 -1.91
N VAL A 51 -9.34 -8.77 -1.93
CA VAL A 51 -10.21 -9.37 -2.95
C VAL A 51 -11.67 -8.90 -2.78
N LEU A 52 -12.18 -8.94 -1.55
CA LEU A 52 -13.55 -8.49 -1.25
C LEU A 52 -13.73 -7.00 -1.53
N ALA A 53 -12.80 -6.16 -1.10
CA ALA A 53 -12.90 -4.74 -1.29
C ALA A 53 -12.78 -4.34 -2.77
N GLY A 54 -11.87 -4.98 -3.54
CA GLY A 54 -11.80 -4.77 -4.98
C GLY A 54 -13.12 -5.08 -5.69
N TYR A 55 -13.74 -6.20 -5.33
CA TYR A 55 -15.06 -6.59 -5.83
C TYR A 55 -16.16 -5.60 -5.42
N LEU A 56 -16.21 -5.22 -4.14
CA LEU A 56 -17.20 -4.25 -3.63
C LEU A 56 -17.03 -2.88 -4.30
N ALA A 57 -15.79 -2.46 -4.56
CA ALA A 57 -15.49 -1.18 -5.22
C ALA A 57 -15.93 -1.16 -6.69
N ASP A 58 -15.83 -2.28 -7.40
CA ASP A 58 -16.30 -2.37 -8.78
C ASP A 58 -17.84 -2.50 -8.85
N ARG A 59 -18.47 -3.22 -7.91
CA ARG A 59 -19.93 -3.47 -7.91
C ARG A 59 -20.78 -2.38 -7.27
N TYR A 60 -20.36 -1.84 -6.13
CA TYR A 60 -21.15 -0.90 -5.31
C TYR A 60 -20.58 0.53 -5.29
N GLY A 61 -19.41 0.74 -5.91
CA GLY A 61 -18.76 2.03 -6.01
C GLY A 61 -17.52 2.15 -5.12
N ARG A 62 -16.57 2.99 -5.54
CA ARG A 62 -15.26 3.13 -4.91
C ARG A 62 -15.38 3.81 -3.55
N ARG A 63 -16.26 4.81 -3.43
CA ARG A 63 -16.53 5.52 -2.17
C ARG A 63 -17.12 4.59 -1.11
N PHE A 64 -18.06 3.73 -1.50
CA PHE A 64 -18.70 2.80 -0.57
C PHE A 64 -17.68 1.83 0.02
N SER A 65 -16.86 1.21 -0.84
CA SER A 65 -15.83 0.27 -0.39
C SER A 65 -14.78 0.93 0.51
N LEU A 66 -14.28 2.13 0.16
CA LEU A 66 -13.36 2.91 1.00
C LEU A 66 -13.94 3.28 2.37
N SER A 67 -15.24 3.56 2.45
CA SER A 67 -15.87 3.89 3.72
C SER A 67 -16.10 2.65 4.60
N LEU A 68 -16.46 1.54 3.97
CA LEU A 68 -16.68 0.26 4.65
C LEU A 68 -15.37 -0.30 5.20
N ASN A 69 -14.30 -0.30 4.41
CA ASN A 69 -12.97 -0.77 4.82
C ASN A 69 -12.44 -0.01 6.04
N LEU A 70 -12.48 1.33 5.97
CA LEU A 70 -12.04 2.19 7.07
C LEU A 70 -12.88 1.96 8.34
N LEU A 71 -14.19 1.72 8.20
CA LEU A 71 -15.07 1.38 9.33
C LEU A 71 -14.71 0.03 9.96
N ILE A 72 -14.54 -1.02 9.14
CA ILE A 72 -14.16 -2.37 9.61
C ILE A 72 -12.81 -2.30 10.35
N TYR A 73 -11.83 -1.62 9.76
CA TYR A 73 -10.53 -1.40 10.39
C TYR A 73 -10.67 -0.66 11.73
N THR A 74 -11.41 0.45 11.77
CA THR A 74 -11.58 1.26 12.99
C THR A 74 -12.23 0.45 14.12
N LEU A 75 -13.30 -0.31 13.81
CA LEU A 75 -13.97 -1.16 14.79
C LEU A 75 -13.05 -2.29 15.27
N GLY A 76 -12.33 -2.95 14.37
CA GLY A 76 -11.36 -3.97 14.72
C GLY A 76 -10.23 -3.42 15.62
N GLY A 77 -9.75 -2.21 15.34
CA GLY A 77 -8.74 -1.52 16.15
C GLY A 77 -9.23 -1.21 17.57
N LEU A 78 -10.48 -0.74 17.71
CA LEU A 78 -11.09 -0.51 19.02
C LEU A 78 -11.29 -1.80 19.81
N ILE A 79 -11.74 -2.88 19.17
CA ILE A 79 -11.85 -4.21 19.80
C ILE A 79 -10.46 -4.68 20.24
N SER A 80 -9.42 -4.41 19.45
CA SER A 80 -8.03 -4.74 19.80
C SER A 80 -7.52 -3.96 21.01
N ALA A 81 -7.89 -2.69 21.16
CA ALA A 81 -7.56 -1.89 22.35
C ALA A 81 -8.20 -2.47 23.62
N LEU A 82 -9.40 -3.05 23.49
CA LEU A 82 -10.16 -3.66 24.58
C LEU A 82 -9.83 -5.14 24.80
N ALA A 83 -8.92 -5.74 24.02
CA ALA A 83 -8.65 -7.17 24.08
C ALA A 83 -8.18 -7.61 25.47
N VAL A 84 -8.85 -8.61 26.06
CA VAL A 84 -8.52 -9.16 27.39
C VAL A 84 -7.81 -10.51 27.32
N ASN A 85 -7.88 -11.19 26.18
CA ASN A 85 -7.26 -12.50 25.96
C ASN A 85 -6.69 -12.60 24.54
N TYR A 86 -5.90 -13.66 24.32
CA TYR A 86 -5.27 -13.96 23.03
C TYR A 86 -6.30 -14.09 21.89
N GLU A 87 -7.39 -14.85 22.11
CA GLU A 87 -8.39 -15.14 21.08
C GLU A 87 -9.12 -13.87 20.60
N MET A 88 -9.47 -12.97 21.52
CA MET A 88 -10.11 -11.70 21.19
C MET A 88 -9.17 -10.82 20.36
N LEU A 89 -7.87 -10.81 20.69
CA LEU A 89 -6.86 -10.09 19.91
C LEU A 89 -6.63 -10.74 18.53
N LEU A 90 -6.66 -12.06 18.45
CA LEU A 90 -6.51 -12.80 17.19
C LEU A 90 -7.67 -12.50 16.22
N VAL A 91 -8.91 -12.59 16.71
CA VAL A 91 -10.12 -12.34 15.91
C VAL A 91 -10.20 -10.86 15.52
N SER A 92 -9.94 -9.93 16.44
CA SER A 92 -9.96 -8.50 16.12
C SER A 92 -8.91 -8.14 15.08
N ARG A 93 -7.73 -8.78 15.11
CA ARG A 93 -6.67 -8.59 14.13
C ARG A 93 -6.99 -9.16 12.75
N LEU A 94 -7.72 -10.26 12.69
CA LEU A 94 -8.28 -10.75 11.43
C LEU A 94 -9.26 -9.71 10.83
N ILE A 95 -10.12 -9.12 11.65
CA ILE A 95 -11.08 -8.08 11.24
C ILE A 95 -10.34 -6.82 10.76
N VAL A 96 -9.33 -6.36 11.52
CA VAL A 96 -8.46 -5.24 11.13
C VAL A 96 -7.82 -5.51 9.78
N GLY A 97 -7.27 -6.71 9.58
CA GLY A 97 -6.70 -7.15 8.31
C GLY A 97 -7.68 -6.96 7.15
N ILE A 98 -8.93 -7.45 7.31
CA ILE A 98 -9.97 -7.31 6.27
C ILE A 98 -10.20 -5.84 5.89
N GLY A 99 -10.22 -4.93 6.86
CA GLY A 99 -10.36 -3.49 6.60
C GLY A 99 -9.14 -2.88 5.89
N ILE A 100 -7.93 -3.19 6.35
CA ILE A 100 -6.66 -2.64 5.81
C ILE A 100 -6.46 -3.03 4.34
N GLY A 101 -6.83 -4.25 3.97
CA GLY A 101 -6.44 -4.86 2.70
C GLY A 101 -6.82 -4.02 1.47
N GLY A 102 -8.07 -3.57 1.39
CA GLY A 102 -8.59 -2.89 0.20
C GLY A 102 -8.34 -1.39 0.13
N GLU A 103 -8.11 -0.77 1.28
CA GLU A 103 -8.08 0.69 1.45
C GLU A 103 -7.10 1.34 0.46
N PHE A 104 -5.84 0.90 0.49
CA PHE A 104 -4.74 1.45 -0.30
C PHE A 104 -5.02 1.48 -1.80
N MET A 105 -5.40 0.34 -2.37
CA MET A 105 -5.56 0.25 -3.83
C MET A 105 -6.81 0.97 -4.32
N ILE A 106 -7.91 0.92 -3.56
CA ILE A 106 -9.14 1.61 -3.96
C ILE A 106 -8.94 3.13 -3.87
N GLY A 107 -8.19 3.61 -2.88
CA GLY A 107 -7.83 5.02 -2.74
C GLY A 107 -7.07 5.52 -3.97
N LEU A 108 -6.09 4.73 -4.45
CA LEU A 108 -5.33 5.05 -5.67
C LEU A 108 -6.18 4.99 -6.94
N VAL A 109 -7.05 3.98 -7.07
CA VAL A 109 -7.97 3.87 -8.21
C VAL A 109 -8.94 5.05 -8.23
N MET A 110 -9.57 5.38 -7.10
CA MET A 110 -10.47 6.53 -6.98
C MET A 110 -9.78 7.84 -7.39
N LEU A 111 -8.55 8.06 -6.90
CA LEU A 111 -7.78 9.24 -7.26
C LEU A 111 -7.40 9.25 -8.75
N SER A 112 -7.04 8.09 -9.31
CA SER A 112 -6.71 7.96 -10.73
C SER A 112 -7.87 8.30 -11.66
N GLU A 113 -9.11 8.04 -11.20
CA GLU A 113 -10.34 8.28 -11.95
C GLU A 113 -10.84 9.72 -11.81
N MET A 114 -10.57 10.39 -10.69
CA MET A 114 -10.98 11.77 -10.42
C MET A 114 -9.99 12.82 -10.95
N VAL A 115 -8.71 12.48 -11.08
CA VAL A 115 -7.67 13.42 -11.51
C VAL A 115 -7.42 13.34 -13.00
N SER A 116 -7.21 14.49 -13.64
CA SER A 116 -6.86 14.57 -15.06
C SER A 116 -5.53 13.88 -15.38
N THR A 117 -5.39 13.37 -16.61
CA THR A 117 -4.23 12.58 -17.06
C THR A 117 -2.89 13.28 -16.82
N ARG A 118 -2.84 14.62 -16.89
CA ARG A 118 -1.62 15.42 -16.67
C ARG A 118 -1.14 15.40 -15.22
N PHE A 119 -2.05 15.44 -14.25
CA PHE A 119 -1.72 15.56 -12.82
C PHE A 119 -1.86 14.24 -12.05
N ARG A 120 -2.42 13.20 -12.69
CA ARG A 120 -2.68 11.88 -12.09
C ARG A 120 -1.46 11.31 -11.38
N GLY A 121 -0.30 11.29 -12.07
CA GLY A 121 0.94 10.75 -11.52
C GLY A 121 1.40 11.47 -10.26
N THR A 122 1.35 12.81 -10.26
CA THR A 122 1.74 13.63 -9.10
C THR A 122 0.76 13.48 -7.94
N ALA A 123 -0.56 13.41 -8.22
CA ALA A 123 -1.57 13.23 -7.18
C ALA A 123 -1.44 11.87 -6.48
N ILE A 124 -1.31 10.78 -7.25
CA ILE A 124 -1.07 9.43 -6.72
C ILE A 124 0.26 9.35 -5.98
N GLY A 125 1.30 9.97 -6.53
CA GLY A 125 2.59 10.11 -5.88
C GLY A 125 2.49 10.83 -4.54
N ALA A 126 1.75 11.94 -4.44
CA ALA A 126 1.57 12.68 -3.20
C ALA A 126 0.86 11.85 -2.12
N VAL A 127 -0.12 11.00 -2.48
CA VAL A 127 -0.71 10.04 -1.55
C VAL A 127 0.31 9.03 -1.06
N ASN A 128 1.17 8.51 -1.94
CA ASN A 128 2.25 7.60 -1.54
C ASN A 128 3.31 8.27 -0.66
N VAL A 129 3.64 9.55 -0.91
CA VAL A 129 4.53 10.33 -0.05
C VAL A 129 3.93 10.50 1.33
N GLY A 130 2.66 10.90 1.40
CA GLY A 130 1.95 11.11 2.66
C GLY A 130 1.75 9.82 3.45
N ALA A 131 1.23 8.78 2.82
CA ALA A 131 0.92 7.53 3.49
C ALA A 131 2.15 6.62 3.63
N GLY A 132 2.78 6.25 2.51
CA GLY A 132 3.89 5.29 2.50
C GLY A 132 5.22 5.87 2.98
N GLY A 133 5.55 7.11 2.62
CA GLY A 133 6.80 7.75 3.04
C GLY A 133 6.72 8.30 4.47
N LEU A 134 5.91 9.34 4.64
CA LEU A 134 5.73 10.02 5.93
C LEU A 134 5.06 9.10 6.95
N GLY A 135 4.04 8.31 6.57
CA GLY A 135 3.39 7.38 7.49
C GLY A 135 4.38 6.36 8.07
N ASN A 136 5.19 5.67 7.25
CA ASN A 136 6.19 4.72 7.78
C ASN A 136 7.21 5.40 8.70
N PHE A 137 7.72 6.58 8.32
CA PHE A 137 8.66 7.32 9.17
C PHE A 137 8.02 7.74 10.51
N LEU A 138 6.80 8.30 10.45
CA LEU A 138 6.09 8.79 11.64
C LEU A 138 5.54 7.65 12.49
N SER A 139 5.28 6.46 11.93
CA SER A 139 4.95 5.24 12.68
C SER A 139 6.00 4.97 13.75
N TYR A 140 7.27 4.81 13.32
CA TYR A 140 8.35 4.52 14.24
C TYR A 140 8.59 5.66 15.23
N GLY A 141 8.42 6.92 14.81
CA GLY A 141 8.46 8.07 15.72
C GLY A 141 7.37 8.04 16.79
N LEU A 142 6.13 7.77 16.40
CA LEU A 142 4.99 7.62 17.31
C LEU A 142 5.23 6.46 18.29
N PHE A 143 5.71 5.32 17.82
CA PHE A 143 5.97 4.16 18.67
C PHE A 143 7.15 4.37 19.62
N LEU A 144 8.20 5.08 19.18
CA LEU A 144 9.30 5.51 20.08
C LEU A 144 8.81 6.44 21.19
N LEU A 145 7.87 7.34 20.88
CA LEU A 145 7.25 8.20 21.89
C LEU A 145 6.40 7.39 22.88
N LEU A 146 5.61 6.45 22.38
CA LEU A 146 4.74 5.60 23.20
C LEU A 146 5.52 4.64 24.11
N LEU A 147 6.56 4.00 23.58
CA LEU A 147 7.44 3.05 24.30
C LEU A 147 8.57 3.73 25.09
N GLY A 148 8.60 5.06 25.14
CA GLY A 148 9.64 5.82 25.82
C GLY A 148 9.02 6.83 26.77
N PRO A 149 9.03 8.13 26.43
CA PRO A 149 8.59 9.19 27.33
C PRO A 149 7.11 9.11 27.73
N LEU A 150 6.26 8.50 26.90
CA LEU A 150 4.83 8.36 27.19
C LEU A 150 4.48 7.03 27.89
N GLU A 151 5.44 6.14 28.10
CA GLU A 151 5.17 4.83 28.69
C GLU A 151 4.67 4.97 30.15
N THR A 152 5.40 5.73 30.95
CA THR A 152 5.07 5.97 32.37
C THR A 152 3.79 6.79 32.57
N PRO A 153 3.51 7.90 31.85
CA PRO A 153 2.27 8.65 32.04
C PRO A 153 1.01 7.94 31.51
N LEU A 154 1.14 6.99 30.56
CA LEU A 154 0.00 6.26 29.99
C LEU A 154 -0.37 4.98 30.76
N GLY A 155 0.20 4.76 31.94
CA GLY A 155 -0.14 3.63 32.80
C GLY A 155 0.73 2.39 32.62
N GLY A 156 1.96 2.57 32.12
CA GLY A 156 2.98 1.52 32.06
C GLY A 156 2.81 0.49 30.93
N PRO A 157 3.66 -0.55 30.89
CA PRO A 157 3.76 -1.49 29.78
C PRO A 157 2.44 -2.15 29.40
N ASP A 158 1.59 -2.44 30.39
CA ASP A 158 0.34 -3.19 30.23
C ASP A 158 -0.76 -2.39 29.51
N THR A 159 -0.68 -1.06 29.55
CA THR A 159 -1.74 -0.16 29.03
C THR A 159 -1.31 0.60 27.79
N VAL A 160 -0.01 0.86 27.61
CA VAL A 160 0.54 1.67 26.50
C VAL A 160 0.20 1.09 25.13
N TRP A 161 0.29 -0.22 24.96
CA TRP A 161 -0.04 -0.86 23.68
C TRP A 161 -1.53 -0.73 23.34
N ARG A 162 -2.42 -0.68 24.34
CA ARG A 162 -3.86 -0.45 24.13
C ARG A 162 -4.12 0.97 23.63
N TRP A 163 -3.44 1.96 24.22
CA TRP A 163 -3.54 3.36 23.80
C TRP A 163 -3.04 3.56 22.36
N SER A 164 -2.04 2.80 21.92
CA SER A 164 -1.59 2.85 20.52
C SER A 164 -2.75 2.59 19.54
N PHE A 165 -3.61 1.59 19.82
CA PHE A 165 -4.76 1.28 18.97
C PHE A 165 -5.86 2.35 19.07
N VAL A 166 -6.07 2.95 20.24
CA VAL A 166 -7.05 4.04 20.42
C VAL A 166 -6.64 5.28 19.64
N ILE A 167 -5.36 5.69 19.73
CA ILE A 167 -4.81 6.86 19.04
C ILE A 167 -4.92 6.71 17.51
N LEU A 168 -4.86 5.47 17.01
CA LEU A 168 -5.03 5.19 15.59
C LEU A 168 -6.50 5.12 15.16
N ALA A 169 -7.37 4.56 16.00
CA ALA A 169 -8.79 4.39 15.70
C ALA A 169 -9.60 5.69 15.77
N VAL A 170 -9.33 6.57 16.74
CA VAL A 170 -10.14 7.79 16.96
C VAL A 170 -10.07 8.76 15.75
N PRO A 171 -8.90 9.12 15.21
CA PRO A 171 -8.82 9.95 14.01
C PRO A 171 -9.37 9.24 12.77
N ALA A 172 -9.18 7.92 12.66
CA ALA A 172 -9.74 7.15 11.56
C ALA A 172 -11.27 7.21 11.54
N LEU A 173 -11.91 7.17 12.71
CA LEU A 173 -13.36 7.33 12.85
C LEU A 173 -13.84 8.70 12.35
N LEU A 174 -13.12 9.78 12.67
CA LEU A 174 -13.42 11.11 12.13
C LEU A 174 -13.35 11.12 10.60
N VAL A 175 -12.31 10.50 10.02
CA VAL A 175 -12.16 10.38 8.57
C VAL A 175 -13.35 9.63 7.94
N VAL A 176 -13.88 8.57 8.57
CA VAL A 176 -15.09 7.87 8.09
C VAL A 176 -16.27 8.84 7.94
N PHE A 177 -16.50 9.72 8.93
CA PHE A 177 -17.58 10.71 8.86
C PHE A 177 -17.38 11.72 7.74
N TYR A 178 -16.16 12.25 7.58
CA TYR A 178 -15.86 13.19 6.50
C TYR A 178 -15.91 12.55 5.11
N ARG A 179 -15.60 11.26 4.98
CA ARG A 179 -15.67 10.53 3.71
C ARG A 179 -17.09 10.39 3.15
N ARG A 180 -18.12 10.55 3.98
CA ARG A 180 -19.52 10.65 3.51
C ARG A 180 -19.79 11.86 2.60
N LYS A 181 -18.87 12.82 2.51
CA LYS A 181 -18.98 13.98 1.63
C LYS A 181 -18.24 13.82 0.29
N LEU A 182 -17.43 12.77 0.12
CA LEU A 182 -16.73 12.52 -1.14
C LEU A 182 -17.74 12.16 -2.25
N PRO A 183 -17.66 12.76 -3.45
CA PRO A 183 -18.44 12.27 -4.59
C PRO A 183 -17.94 10.88 -5.02
N GLU A 184 -18.75 10.17 -5.80
CA GLU A 184 -18.31 8.93 -6.45
C GLU A 184 -17.53 9.28 -7.74
N THR A 185 -16.74 8.34 -8.23
CA THR A 185 -15.94 8.53 -9.44
C THR A 185 -16.82 8.69 -10.69
N PRO A 186 -16.63 9.75 -11.50
CA PRO A 186 -17.45 9.96 -12.71
C PRO A 186 -17.39 8.78 -13.70
N ARG A 187 -16.22 8.14 -13.81
CA ARG A 187 -15.99 6.99 -14.69
C ARG A 187 -16.77 5.75 -14.25
N TRP A 188 -16.85 5.49 -12.95
CA TRP A 188 -17.69 4.40 -12.44
C TRP A 188 -19.17 4.66 -12.73
N LEU A 189 -19.62 5.89 -12.46
CA LEU A 189 -21.01 6.29 -12.68
C LEU A 189 -21.41 6.13 -14.15
N LEU A 190 -20.53 6.54 -15.08
CA LEU A 190 -20.69 6.30 -16.52
C LEU A 190 -20.76 4.80 -16.85
N SER A 191 -19.87 3.98 -16.28
CA SER A 191 -19.91 2.52 -16.51
C SER A 191 -21.18 1.84 -16.00
N GLN A 192 -21.90 2.49 -15.08
CA GLN A 192 -23.20 2.04 -14.56
C GLN A 192 -24.40 2.68 -15.29
N GLY A 193 -24.17 3.49 -16.33
CA GLY A 193 -25.23 4.20 -17.06
C GLY A 193 -25.79 5.43 -16.35
N ARG A 194 -25.20 5.87 -15.23
CA ARG A 194 -25.66 7.00 -14.41
C ARG A 194 -25.03 8.32 -14.87
N VAL A 195 -25.42 8.78 -16.06
CA VAL A 195 -24.82 9.95 -16.72
C VAL A 195 -25.02 11.25 -15.93
N GLU A 196 -26.23 11.49 -15.38
CA GLU A 196 -26.53 12.70 -14.59
C GLU A 196 -25.68 12.79 -13.32
N ASP A 197 -25.53 11.67 -12.59
CA ASP A 197 -24.69 11.62 -11.40
C ASP A 197 -23.20 11.81 -11.72
N ALA A 198 -22.75 11.32 -12.89
CA ALA A 198 -21.40 11.53 -13.38
C ALA A 198 -21.14 13.02 -13.64
N ASN A 199 -22.08 13.70 -14.30
CA ASN A 199 -22.03 15.15 -14.54
C ASN A 199 -22.04 15.95 -13.22
N ARG A 200 -22.84 15.54 -12.23
CA ARG A 200 -22.83 16.14 -10.88
C ARG A 200 -21.48 15.96 -10.19
N SER A 201 -20.89 14.78 -10.30
CA SER A 201 -19.56 14.49 -9.71
C SER A 201 -18.47 15.31 -10.40
N LEU A 202 -18.54 15.51 -11.72
CA LEU A 202 -17.64 16.40 -12.46
C LEU A 202 -17.80 17.87 -12.04
N ALA A 203 -19.02 18.33 -11.80
CA ALA A 203 -19.28 19.69 -11.29
C ALA A 203 -18.68 19.91 -9.88
N VAL A 204 -18.72 18.90 -9.02
CA VAL A 204 -18.05 18.94 -7.70
C VAL A 204 -16.53 19.02 -7.87
N LEU A 205 -15.95 18.25 -8.80
CA LEU A 205 -14.52 18.27 -9.07
C LEU A 205 -14.05 19.59 -9.73
N SER A 206 -14.86 20.19 -10.59
CA SER A 206 -14.52 21.46 -11.26
C SER A 206 -14.68 22.69 -10.38
N SER A 207 -15.61 22.65 -9.42
CA SER A 207 -15.91 23.77 -8.52
C SER A 207 -14.97 23.90 -7.33
N ASN A 208 -14.06 22.94 -7.10
CA ASN A 208 -13.23 22.84 -5.88
C ASN A 208 -14.04 22.91 -4.56
N SER A 209 -15.35 22.67 -4.61
CA SER A 209 -16.26 22.72 -3.47
C SER A 209 -17.04 21.42 -3.37
N LEU A 210 -17.24 20.90 -2.16
CA LEU A 210 -18.03 19.68 -1.91
C LEU A 210 -19.54 19.90 -2.13
N THR A 211 -19.98 21.16 -2.22
CA THR A 211 -21.36 21.55 -2.48
C THR A 211 -21.38 22.69 -3.51
N PRO A 212 -21.21 22.38 -4.80
CA PRO A 212 -21.40 23.38 -5.85
C PRO A 212 -22.88 23.73 -5.98
N THR A 213 -23.18 25.02 -5.89
CA THR A 213 -24.45 25.59 -6.35
C THR A 213 -24.23 26.22 -7.72
N GLY A 214 -24.98 25.77 -8.74
CA GLY A 214 -25.02 26.41 -10.06
C GLY A 214 -23.82 26.19 -10.99
N VAL A 215 -22.85 25.34 -10.62
CA VAL A 215 -21.70 25.04 -11.49
C VAL A 215 -22.04 23.91 -12.46
N ARG A 216 -21.96 24.19 -13.77
CA ARG A 216 -22.05 23.16 -14.81
C ARG A 216 -20.70 22.44 -14.97
N PRO A 217 -20.70 21.13 -15.27
CA PRO A 217 -19.45 20.42 -15.53
C PRO A 217 -18.76 21.01 -16.77
N PRO A 218 -17.41 20.99 -16.83
CA PRO A 218 -16.65 21.52 -17.97
C PRO A 218 -16.87 20.72 -19.26
N VAL A 219 -17.34 19.47 -19.15
CA VAL A 219 -17.80 18.63 -20.25
C VAL A 219 -19.09 17.96 -19.79
N GLU A 220 -20.18 18.16 -20.52
CA GLU A 220 -21.43 17.42 -20.30
C GLU A 220 -21.31 16.07 -20.99
N LEU A 221 -21.36 15.01 -20.20
CA LEU A 221 -21.37 13.64 -20.70
C LEU A 221 -22.78 13.30 -21.18
N THR A 222 -22.85 12.58 -22.30
CA THR A 222 -24.09 12.16 -22.96
C THR A 222 -24.20 10.64 -22.99
N GLN A 223 -25.36 10.09 -23.39
CA GLN A 223 -25.51 8.63 -23.54
C GLN A 223 -24.58 8.02 -24.60
N ASP A 224 -24.09 8.82 -25.55
CA ASP A 224 -23.10 8.39 -26.54
C ASP A 224 -21.70 8.16 -25.95
N ASP A 225 -21.42 8.72 -24.76
CA ASP A 225 -20.15 8.55 -24.03
C ASP A 225 -20.16 7.30 -23.14
N LEU A 226 -21.22 6.49 -23.21
CA LEU A 226 -21.29 5.24 -22.45
C LEU A 226 -20.18 4.29 -22.90
N LEU A 227 -19.37 3.89 -21.93
CA LEU A 227 -18.34 2.88 -22.16
C LEU A 227 -19.02 1.58 -22.58
N PRO A 228 -18.61 0.95 -23.70
CA PRO A 228 -19.21 -0.31 -24.13
C PRO A 228 -19.01 -1.35 -23.03
N ALA A 229 -20.10 -1.86 -22.46
CA ALA A 229 -20.11 -2.81 -21.35
C ALA A 229 -19.57 -4.18 -21.80
N ARG A 230 -18.25 -4.31 -21.95
CA ARG A 230 -17.61 -5.52 -22.48
C ARG A 230 -17.13 -6.51 -21.42
N MET A 231 -17.08 -6.13 -20.14
CA MET A 231 -16.65 -7.01 -19.05
C MET A 231 -17.57 -6.87 -17.83
N SER A 232 -17.96 -8.01 -17.24
CA SER A 232 -18.68 -8.03 -15.97
C SER A 232 -17.76 -7.65 -14.81
N ALA A 233 -18.31 -7.00 -13.79
CA ALA A 233 -17.62 -6.66 -12.54
C ALA A 233 -17.37 -7.91 -11.66
N SER A 234 -16.70 -8.92 -12.23
CA SER A 234 -16.32 -10.16 -11.56
C SER A 234 -14.82 -10.16 -11.30
N PRO A 235 -14.36 -10.54 -10.09
CA PRO A 235 -12.93 -10.67 -9.79
C PRO A 235 -12.24 -11.71 -10.69
N ALA A 236 -12.98 -12.72 -11.16
CA ALA A 236 -12.44 -13.73 -12.07
C ALA A 236 -12.10 -13.19 -13.47
N ALA A 237 -12.71 -12.06 -13.86
CA ALA A 237 -12.46 -11.44 -15.16
C ALA A 237 -11.02 -10.88 -15.28
N VAL A 238 -10.32 -10.69 -14.16
CA VAL A 238 -8.89 -10.32 -14.09
C VAL A 238 -7.97 -11.42 -14.66
N PHE A 239 -8.45 -12.67 -14.71
CA PHE A 239 -7.76 -13.81 -15.29
C PHE A 239 -8.19 -14.12 -16.73
N SER A 240 -8.97 -13.25 -17.37
CA SER A 240 -9.38 -13.44 -18.76
C SER A 240 -8.22 -13.19 -19.74
N ARG A 241 -8.26 -13.87 -20.91
CA ARG A 241 -7.23 -13.80 -21.95
C ARG A 241 -6.73 -12.37 -22.32
N PRO A 242 -7.58 -11.33 -22.43
CA PRO A 242 -7.09 -10.00 -22.83
C PRO A 242 -6.22 -9.31 -21.77
N VAL A 243 -6.36 -9.67 -20.48
CA VAL A 243 -5.70 -8.98 -19.36
C VAL A 243 -4.75 -9.87 -18.56
N ILE A 244 -4.81 -11.21 -18.68
CA ILE A 244 -4.01 -12.14 -17.87
C ILE A 244 -2.49 -11.92 -17.99
N ARG A 245 -1.98 -11.57 -19.18
CA ARG A 245 -0.55 -11.25 -19.37
C ARG A 245 -0.14 -10.00 -18.58
N ARG A 246 -1.02 -9.01 -18.50
CA ARG A 246 -0.82 -7.77 -17.72
C ARG A 246 -0.86 -8.08 -16.23
N THR A 247 -1.85 -8.86 -15.79
CA THR A 247 -2.00 -9.34 -14.40
C THR A 247 -0.79 -10.14 -13.95
N ALA A 248 -0.32 -11.09 -14.75
CA ALA A 248 0.84 -11.93 -14.41
C ALA A 248 2.13 -11.10 -14.31
N ALA A 249 2.39 -10.23 -15.29
CA ALA A 249 3.59 -9.38 -15.28
C ALA A 249 3.62 -8.44 -14.06
N LEU A 250 2.50 -7.75 -13.79
CA LEU A 250 2.40 -6.85 -12.64
C LEU A 250 2.31 -7.60 -11.31
N GLY A 251 1.72 -8.79 -11.28
CA GLY A 251 1.68 -9.67 -10.11
C GLY A 251 3.08 -10.13 -9.70
N VAL A 252 3.90 -10.58 -10.65
CA VAL A 252 5.31 -10.95 -10.40
C VAL A 252 6.11 -9.73 -9.96
N ALA A 253 5.96 -8.58 -10.64
CA ALA A 253 6.64 -7.35 -10.24
C ALA A 253 6.25 -6.93 -8.81
N SER A 254 4.96 -7.02 -8.45
CA SER A 254 4.46 -6.70 -7.10
C SER A 254 4.99 -7.67 -6.06
N TRP A 255 5.03 -8.97 -6.38
CA TRP A 255 5.63 -9.98 -5.49
C TRP A 255 7.07 -9.61 -5.14
N MET A 256 7.88 -9.30 -6.16
CA MET A 256 9.29 -8.99 -5.95
C MET A 256 9.50 -7.66 -5.21
N ALA A 257 8.78 -6.60 -5.58
CA ALA A 257 8.95 -5.29 -4.95
C ALA A 257 8.49 -5.28 -3.48
N PHE A 258 7.32 -5.84 -3.21
CA PHE A 258 6.71 -5.82 -1.88
C PHE A 258 7.40 -6.82 -0.96
N GLY A 259 7.74 -8.01 -1.46
CA GLY A 259 8.49 -9.01 -0.72
C GLY A 259 9.85 -8.49 -0.25
N SER A 260 10.57 -7.76 -1.11
CA SER A 260 11.86 -7.15 -0.73
C SER A 260 11.67 -6.05 0.32
N GLN A 261 10.64 -5.20 0.18
CA GLN A 261 10.38 -4.11 1.13
C GLN A 261 10.04 -4.64 2.53
N VAL A 262 9.16 -5.64 2.61
CA VAL A 262 8.73 -6.21 3.89
C VAL A 262 9.88 -6.95 4.56
N THR A 263 10.67 -7.70 3.79
CA THR A 263 11.86 -8.40 4.29
C THR A 263 12.83 -7.45 4.98
N LEU A 264 13.11 -6.28 4.39
CA LEU A 264 13.97 -5.27 5.01
C LEU A 264 13.37 -4.68 6.27
N ASN A 265 12.11 -4.21 6.22
CA ASN A 265 11.50 -3.55 7.38
C ASN A 265 11.37 -4.50 8.57
N PHE A 266 11.09 -5.77 8.30
CA PHE A 266 10.96 -6.79 9.34
C PHE A 266 12.31 -7.25 9.89
N LEU A 267 13.27 -7.58 9.02
CA LEU A 267 14.54 -8.16 9.46
C LEU A 267 15.55 -7.13 9.93
N MET A 268 15.59 -5.92 9.34
CA MET A 268 16.67 -4.97 9.63
C MET A 268 16.83 -4.65 11.12
N PRO A 269 15.75 -4.37 11.90
CA PRO A 269 15.90 -4.15 13.34
C PRO A 269 16.51 -5.35 14.08
N THR A 270 16.06 -6.57 13.75
CA THR A 270 16.53 -7.81 14.37
C THR A 270 17.99 -8.10 14.00
N LEU A 271 18.35 -7.94 12.73
CA LEU A 271 19.71 -8.14 12.22
C LEU A 271 20.71 -7.17 12.86
N LEU A 272 20.28 -5.95 13.15
CA LEU A 272 21.08 -4.97 13.89
C LEU A 272 21.25 -5.39 15.36
N VAL A 273 20.21 -5.92 16.01
CA VAL A 273 20.34 -6.41 17.39
C VAL A 273 21.31 -7.60 17.46
N GLU A 274 21.25 -8.53 16.52
CA GLU A 274 22.20 -9.66 16.45
C GLU A 274 23.65 -9.21 16.21
N ARG A 275 23.86 -8.08 15.53
CA ARG A 275 25.17 -7.43 15.38
C ARG A 275 25.67 -6.76 16.66
N GLY A 276 24.89 -6.77 17.74
CA GLY A 276 25.25 -6.22 19.04
C GLY A 276 24.78 -4.79 19.29
N TYR A 277 23.95 -4.20 18.43
CA TYR A 277 23.32 -2.90 18.71
C TYR A 277 22.18 -3.06 19.72
N SER A 278 21.93 -2.03 20.53
CA SER A 278 20.78 -2.04 21.43
C SER A 278 19.45 -1.96 20.66
N VAL A 279 18.35 -2.39 21.28
CA VAL A 279 17.01 -2.31 20.67
C VAL A 279 16.65 -0.87 20.29
N SER A 280 17.00 0.11 21.13
CA SER A 280 16.76 1.52 20.84
C SER A 280 17.59 2.01 19.64
N GLN A 281 18.85 1.57 19.54
CA GLN A 281 19.73 1.92 18.42
C GLN A 281 19.25 1.28 17.11
N SER A 282 18.78 0.03 17.14
CA SER A 282 18.30 -0.65 15.93
C SER A 282 17.03 0.00 15.37
N LEU A 283 16.10 0.43 16.25
CA LEU A 283 14.93 1.20 15.86
C LEU A 283 15.31 2.56 15.29
N LEU A 284 16.25 3.27 15.92
CA LEU A 284 16.74 4.56 15.42
C LEU A 284 17.41 4.43 14.06
N TYR A 285 18.24 3.40 13.86
CA TYR A 285 18.90 3.14 12.58
C TYR A 285 17.90 2.76 11.48
N THR A 286 16.87 1.98 11.82
CA THR A 286 15.77 1.65 10.90
C THR A 286 14.96 2.89 10.53
N MET A 287 14.73 3.79 11.49
CA MET A 287 14.08 5.09 11.24
C MET A 287 14.92 5.97 10.31
N ILE A 288 16.24 6.05 10.51
CA ILE A 288 17.16 6.77 9.61
C ILE A 288 17.10 6.17 8.20
N MET A 289 17.14 4.84 8.07
CA MET A 289 17.02 4.18 6.77
C MET A 289 15.69 4.47 6.07
N ASN A 290 14.59 4.61 6.84
CA ASN A 290 13.28 4.98 6.29
C ASN A 290 13.18 6.42 5.77
N VAL A 291 14.13 7.30 6.09
CA VAL A 291 14.27 8.60 5.40
C VAL A 291 14.49 8.38 3.90
N GLY A 292 15.24 7.33 3.53
CA GLY A 292 15.38 6.90 2.14
C GLY A 292 14.03 6.60 1.49
N SER A 293 13.13 5.91 2.20
CA SER A 293 11.75 5.63 1.76
C SER A 293 10.97 6.91 1.43
N LEU A 294 11.03 7.89 2.34
CA LEU A 294 10.35 9.18 2.19
C LEU A 294 10.86 9.95 0.97
N LEU A 295 12.18 10.03 0.80
CA LEU A 295 12.81 10.66 -0.37
C LEU A 295 12.48 9.89 -1.66
N GLY A 296 12.40 8.56 -1.58
CA GLY A 296 12.05 7.69 -2.71
C GLY A 296 10.63 7.91 -3.19
N ALA A 297 9.65 7.92 -2.26
CA ALA A 297 8.26 8.24 -2.58
C ALA A 297 8.13 9.65 -3.19
N THR A 298 8.88 10.62 -2.67
CA THR A 298 8.87 12.01 -3.17
C THR A 298 9.43 12.07 -4.59
N THR A 299 10.54 11.38 -4.84
CA THR A 299 11.13 11.28 -6.17
C THR A 299 10.16 10.61 -7.15
N ALA A 300 9.51 9.52 -6.74
CA ALA A 300 8.49 8.84 -7.55
C ALA A 300 7.35 9.78 -7.96
N ALA A 301 6.85 10.59 -7.03
CA ALA A 301 5.81 11.59 -7.31
C ALA A 301 6.25 12.66 -8.31
N LEU A 302 7.51 13.11 -8.22
CA LEU A 302 8.09 14.13 -9.11
C LEU A 302 8.38 13.60 -10.52
N ILE A 303 8.75 12.32 -10.65
CA ILE A 303 9.03 11.69 -11.95
C ILE A 303 7.78 11.11 -12.60
N ALA A 304 6.69 10.89 -11.86
CA ALA A 304 5.48 10.22 -12.35
C ALA A 304 4.84 10.90 -13.59
N GLY A 305 5.04 12.21 -13.77
CA GLY A 305 4.61 12.95 -14.97
C GLY A 305 5.68 13.07 -16.07
N ARG A 306 6.97 12.85 -15.75
CA ARG A 306 8.12 13.12 -16.62
C ARG A 306 8.80 11.89 -17.19
N VAL A 307 8.59 10.71 -16.61
CA VAL A 307 9.22 9.44 -17.00
C VAL A 307 8.15 8.38 -17.24
N GLY A 308 8.36 7.49 -18.22
CA GLY A 308 7.46 6.35 -18.46
C GLY A 308 7.41 5.41 -17.26
N ARG A 309 6.29 4.71 -17.05
CA ARG A 309 6.10 3.87 -15.86
C ARG A 309 7.03 2.67 -15.93
N ARG A 310 7.14 2.07 -17.12
CA ARG A 310 8.03 0.95 -17.40
C ARG A 310 9.51 1.35 -17.27
N THR A 311 9.87 2.54 -17.74
CA THR A 311 11.26 3.02 -17.64
C THR A 311 11.62 3.41 -16.21
N ALA A 312 10.70 4.00 -15.45
CA ALA A 312 10.90 4.32 -14.04
C ALA A 312 11.07 3.05 -13.19
N VAL A 313 10.19 2.05 -13.34
CA VAL A 313 10.31 0.74 -12.64
C VAL A 313 11.58 0.01 -13.07
N GLY A 314 11.91 -0.01 -14.36
CA GLY A 314 13.13 -0.65 -14.85
C GLY A 314 14.41 0.00 -14.33
N ALA A 315 14.51 1.33 -14.37
CA ALA A 315 15.68 2.05 -13.88
C ALA A 315 15.82 1.94 -12.36
N ALA A 316 14.74 2.15 -11.60
CA ALA A 316 14.74 1.99 -10.15
C ALA A 316 15.05 0.54 -9.74
N GLY A 317 14.57 -0.45 -10.49
CA GLY A 317 14.86 -1.85 -10.23
C GLY A 317 16.31 -2.24 -10.48
N VAL A 318 16.94 -1.73 -11.55
CA VAL A 318 18.39 -1.95 -11.80
C VAL A 318 19.22 -1.29 -10.69
N LEU A 319 18.92 -0.04 -10.33
CA LEU A 319 19.63 0.66 -9.25
C LEU A 319 19.37 0.00 -7.89
N GLY A 320 18.17 -0.51 -7.65
CA GLY A 320 17.82 -1.34 -6.48
C GLY A 320 18.65 -2.62 -6.41
N CYS A 321 18.80 -3.32 -7.54
CA CYS A 321 19.66 -4.50 -7.63
C CYS A 321 21.13 -4.18 -7.34
N LEU A 322 21.68 -3.11 -7.94
CA LEU A 322 23.05 -2.69 -7.72
C LEU A 322 23.31 -2.27 -6.28
N THR A 323 22.37 -1.54 -5.66
CA THR A 323 22.48 -1.16 -4.25
C THR A 323 22.36 -2.34 -3.30
N ALA A 324 21.52 -3.33 -3.61
CA ALA A 324 21.44 -4.58 -2.86
C ALA A 324 22.77 -5.37 -2.94
N LEU A 325 23.36 -5.50 -4.13
CA LEU A 325 24.66 -6.15 -4.30
C LEU A 325 25.79 -5.40 -3.57
N ALA A 326 25.78 -4.06 -3.63
CA ALA A 326 26.71 -3.24 -2.88
C ALA A 326 26.54 -3.43 -1.36
N PHE A 327 25.30 -3.54 -0.87
CA PHE A 327 25.02 -3.84 0.53
C PHE A 327 25.57 -5.22 0.92
N ALA A 328 25.32 -6.24 0.09
CA ALA A 328 25.80 -7.60 0.30
C ALA A 328 27.34 -7.68 0.44
N GLY A 329 28.07 -6.90 -0.36
CA GLY A 329 29.54 -6.90 -0.36
C GLY A 329 30.20 -5.96 0.65
N PHE A 330 29.60 -4.80 0.93
CA PHE A 330 30.23 -3.71 1.69
C PHE A 330 29.51 -3.35 3.02
N GLY A 331 28.45 -4.06 3.39
CA GLY A 331 27.63 -3.84 4.59
C GLY A 331 28.26 -4.22 5.95
N ASN A 332 29.54 -3.90 6.15
CA ASN A 332 30.30 -4.32 7.33
C ASN A 332 30.41 -3.23 8.41
N GLY A 333 30.30 -1.94 8.05
CA GLY A 333 30.35 -0.82 9.00
C GLY A 333 28.99 -0.15 9.23
N THR A 334 28.77 0.41 10.43
CA THR A 334 27.53 1.11 10.81
C THR A 334 27.14 2.18 9.77
N GLY A 335 28.09 3.01 9.34
CA GLY A 335 27.84 4.06 8.34
C GLY A 335 27.45 3.50 6.97
N ALA A 336 28.10 2.42 6.53
CA ALA A 336 27.79 1.76 5.27
C ALA A 336 26.39 1.13 5.30
N ILE A 337 26.01 0.50 6.41
CA ILE A 337 24.66 -0.07 6.62
C ILE A 337 23.59 1.01 6.51
N LEU A 338 23.80 2.15 7.19
CA LEU A 338 22.84 3.26 7.15
C LEU A 338 22.70 3.86 5.75
N VAL A 339 23.81 4.13 5.07
CA VAL A 339 23.80 4.74 3.73
C VAL A 339 23.24 3.79 2.68
N LEU A 340 23.78 2.56 2.59
CA LEU A 340 23.33 1.57 1.61
C LEU A 340 21.89 1.14 1.90
N GLY A 341 21.52 1.05 3.19
CA GLY A 341 20.17 0.75 3.61
C GLY A 341 19.17 1.84 3.23
N ALA A 342 19.52 3.11 3.45
CA ALA A 342 18.69 4.24 3.02
C ALA A 342 18.57 4.31 1.49
N LEU A 343 19.66 4.09 0.75
CA LEU A 343 19.65 4.04 -0.71
C LEU A 343 18.78 2.89 -1.24
N PHE A 344 18.88 1.72 -0.62
CA PHE A 344 18.07 0.58 -1.03
C PHE A 344 16.59 0.80 -0.73
N GLN A 345 16.26 1.40 0.43
CA GLN A 345 14.89 1.79 0.78
C GLN A 345 14.34 2.86 -0.18
N PHE A 346 15.20 3.80 -0.61
CA PHE A 346 14.86 4.81 -1.62
C PHE A 346 14.42 4.16 -2.93
N PHE A 347 15.24 3.30 -3.53
CA PHE A 347 14.89 2.64 -4.80
C PHE A 347 13.70 1.69 -4.66
N THR A 348 13.59 1.04 -3.50
CA THR A 348 12.44 0.20 -3.17
C THR A 348 11.15 0.99 -3.17
N MET A 349 11.13 2.15 -2.51
CA MET A 349 9.93 2.95 -2.44
C MET A 349 9.60 3.63 -3.79
N VAL A 350 10.61 4.05 -4.56
CA VAL A 350 10.39 4.52 -5.95
C VAL A 350 9.67 3.46 -6.79
N THR A 351 10.13 2.21 -6.69
CA THR A 351 9.57 1.07 -7.41
C THR A 351 8.14 0.79 -6.97
N ASN A 352 7.89 0.68 -5.65
CA ASN A 352 6.56 0.38 -5.11
C ASN A 352 5.53 1.47 -5.43
N THR A 353 5.87 2.75 -5.26
CA THR A 353 4.97 3.86 -5.60
C THR A 353 4.63 3.89 -7.10
N THR A 354 5.62 3.67 -7.96
CA THR A 354 5.41 3.63 -9.41
C THR A 354 4.56 2.43 -9.82
N LEU A 355 4.80 1.27 -9.21
CA LEU A 355 4.05 0.05 -9.49
C LEU A 355 2.59 0.15 -9.03
N ALA A 356 2.34 0.71 -7.84
CA ALA A 356 0.98 0.96 -7.36
C ALA A 356 0.20 1.88 -8.30
N THR A 357 0.86 2.94 -8.79
CA THR A 357 0.29 3.83 -9.82
C THR A 357 0.01 3.07 -11.12
N TRP A 358 0.97 2.27 -11.59
CA TRP A 358 0.87 1.54 -12.84
C TRP A 358 -0.25 0.51 -12.81
N THR A 359 -0.41 -0.21 -11.70
CA THR A 359 -1.50 -1.17 -11.51
C THR A 359 -2.88 -0.53 -11.54
N ALA A 360 -3.03 0.71 -11.07
CA ALA A 360 -4.30 1.43 -11.15
C ALA A 360 -4.67 1.85 -12.59
N GLU A 361 -3.70 1.93 -13.51
CA GLU A 361 -3.90 2.41 -14.88
C GLU A 361 -4.09 1.30 -15.93
N VAL A 362 -3.56 0.10 -15.67
CA VAL A 362 -3.43 -0.99 -16.66
C VAL A 362 -4.71 -1.83 -16.82
N PHE A 363 -5.68 -1.66 -15.91
CA PHE A 363 -6.94 -2.39 -15.93
C PHE A 363 -8.12 -1.55 -16.46
N PRO A 364 -9.03 -2.17 -17.26
CA PRO A 364 -10.29 -1.55 -17.69
C PRO A 364 -11.16 -1.12 -16.52
N THR A 365 -11.98 -0.08 -16.72
CA THR A 365 -12.78 0.57 -15.67
C THR A 365 -13.68 -0.40 -14.88
N ALA A 366 -14.22 -1.43 -15.54
CA ALA A 366 -15.10 -2.43 -14.94
C ALA A 366 -14.43 -3.38 -13.93
N ILE A 367 -13.12 -3.62 -14.08
CA ILE A 367 -12.34 -4.54 -13.23
C ILE A 367 -11.13 -3.85 -12.60
N ARG A 368 -11.09 -2.51 -12.63
CA ARG A 368 -9.91 -1.74 -12.25
C ARG A 368 -9.59 -1.91 -10.78
N ALA A 369 -10.59 -1.80 -9.90
CA ALA A 369 -10.37 -1.95 -8.48
C ALA A 369 -10.03 -3.40 -8.13
N SER A 370 -10.74 -4.37 -8.70
CA SER A 370 -10.46 -5.80 -8.50
C SER A 370 -9.05 -6.19 -8.96
N GLY A 371 -8.65 -5.79 -10.17
CA GLY A 371 -7.34 -6.10 -10.73
C GLY A 371 -6.20 -5.48 -9.92
N ALA A 372 -6.34 -4.19 -9.57
CA ALA A 372 -5.38 -3.48 -8.74
C ALA A 372 -5.23 -4.14 -7.35
N SER A 373 -6.33 -4.46 -6.69
CA SER A 373 -6.32 -5.11 -5.37
C SER A 373 -5.81 -6.55 -5.39
N ILE A 374 -6.13 -7.34 -6.43
CA ILE A 374 -5.59 -8.71 -6.59
C ILE A 374 -4.07 -8.67 -6.78
N VAL A 375 -3.56 -7.79 -7.65
CA VAL A 375 -2.11 -7.63 -7.85
C VAL A 375 -1.41 -7.20 -6.57
N ASN A 376 -2.02 -6.30 -5.79
CA ASN A 376 -1.51 -5.94 -4.47
C ASN A 376 -1.57 -7.11 -3.48
N GLY A 377 -2.60 -7.95 -3.55
CA GLY A 377 -2.73 -9.17 -2.75
C GLY A 377 -1.61 -10.17 -3.01
N ILE A 378 -1.24 -10.37 -4.28
CA ILE A 378 -0.07 -11.17 -4.67
C ILE A 378 1.21 -10.61 -4.01
N GLY A 379 1.40 -9.28 -4.04
CA GLY A 379 2.50 -8.63 -3.32
C GLY A 379 2.48 -8.87 -1.81
N ASN A 380 1.30 -8.86 -1.19
CA ASN A 380 1.17 -9.08 0.25
C ASN A 380 1.52 -10.51 0.68
N ILE A 381 1.18 -11.52 -0.13
CA ILE A 381 1.61 -12.91 0.10
C ILE A 381 3.14 -13.00 0.06
N ALA A 382 3.79 -12.28 -0.87
CA ALA A 382 5.25 -12.19 -0.90
C ALA A 382 5.82 -11.63 0.41
N GLY A 383 5.18 -10.62 0.99
CA GLY A 383 5.55 -10.06 2.29
C GLY A 383 5.49 -11.07 3.44
N ALA A 384 4.64 -12.09 3.36
CA ALA A 384 4.59 -13.17 4.33
C ALA A 384 5.67 -14.23 4.08
N VAL A 385 5.92 -14.59 2.82
CA VAL A 385 6.78 -15.74 2.46
C VAL A 385 8.27 -15.35 2.39
N MET A 386 8.59 -14.20 1.82
CA MET A 386 9.98 -13.79 1.53
C MET A 386 10.84 -13.58 2.79
N PRO A 387 10.32 -13.04 3.93
CA PRO A 387 11.12 -12.93 5.14
C PRO A 387 11.63 -14.29 5.66
N PHE A 388 10.84 -15.36 5.56
CA PHE A 388 11.29 -16.69 5.97
C PHE A 388 12.47 -17.20 5.14
N LEU A 389 12.40 -17.00 3.82
CA LEU A 389 13.49 -17.34 2.92
C LEU A 389 14.74 -16.52 3.23
N ALA A 390 14.57 -15.23 3.52
CA ALA A 390 15.66 -14.35 3.90
C ALA A 390 16.32 -14.75 5.23
N VAL A 391 15.55 -15.17 6.24
CA VAL A 391 16.09 -15.71 7.50
C VAL A 391 16.91 -16.98 7.27
N ALA A 392 16.42 -17.91 6.45
CA ALA A 392 17.15 -19.13 6.12
C ALA A 392 18.48 -18.84 5.41
N LEU A 393 18.50 -17.87 4.49
CA LEU A 393 19.72 -17.42 3.81
C LEU A 393 20.64 -16.62 4.73
N TYR A 394 20.09 -15.90 5.71
CA TYR A 394 20.88 -15.19 6.69
C TYR A 394 21.67 -16.17 7.59
N GLY A 395 21.06 -17.29 8.00
CA GLY A 395 21.76 -18.29 8.81
C GLY A 395 22.99 -18.91 8.15
N THR A 396 23.09 -18.88 6.81
CA THR A 396 24.19 -19.46 6.03
C THR A 396 25.14 -18.43 5.44
N PHE A 397 24.63 -17.29 4.98
CA PHE A 397 25.39 -16.26 4.26
C PHE A 397 25.29 -14.86 4.89
N ALA A 398 24.75 -14.74 6.09
CA ALA A 398 24.53 -13.47 6.80
C ALA A 398 23.86 -12.40 5.90
N PHE A 399 24.30 -11.15 5.99
CA PHE A 399 23.78 -10.04 5.18
C PHE A 399 23.93 -10.27 3.68
N ALA A 400 24.98 -10.98 3.24
CA ALA A 400 25.18 -11.27 1.83
C ALA A 400 24.04 -12.15 1.27
N GLY A 401 23.52 -13.08 2.07
CA GLY A 401 22.37 -13.92 1.69
C GLY A 401 21.07 -13.11 1.53
N VAL A 402 20.75 -12.25 2.50
CA VAL A 402 19.53 -11.44 2.51
C VAL A 402 19.51 -10.44 1.35
N PHE A 403 20.61 -9.72 1.15
CA PHE A 403 20.71 -8.72 0.11
C PHE A 403 21.01 -9.32 -1.27
N GLY A 404 21.63 -10.50 -1.33
CA GLY A 404 21.72 -11.30 -2.56
C GLY A 404 20.35 -11.77 -3.06
N LEU A 405 19.48 -12.25 -2.15
CA LEU A 405 18.09 -12.56 -2.47
C LEU A 405 17.38 -11.31 -3.01
N ALA A 406 17.53 -10.18 -2.33
CA ALA A 406 16.91 -8.93 -2.74
C ALA A 406 17.37 -8.49 -4.15
N ALA A 407 18.66 -8.65 -4.47
CA ALA A 407 19.19 -8.39 -5.81
C ALA A 407 18.53 -9.27 -6.89
N VAL A 408 18.37 -10.57 -6.62
CA VAL A 408 17.67 -11.50 -7.52
C VAL A 408 16.21 -11.08 -7.72
N MET A 409 15.51 -10.70 -6.65
CA MET A 409 14.13 -10.23 -6.73
C MET A 409 14.01 -8.99 -7.63
N TYR A 410 14.91 -8.02 -7.49
CA TYR A 410 14.92 -6.84 -8.36
C TYR A 410 15.29 -7.16 -9.81
N ALA A 411 16.17 -8.12 -10.06
CA ALA A 411 16.46 -8.58 -11.41
C ALA A 411 15.22 -9.20 -12.08
N VAL A 412 14.50 -10.07 -11.36
CA VAL A 412 13.23 -10.66 -11.84
C VAL A 412 12.17 -9.58 -12.09
N LEU A 413 12.08 -8.58 -11.20
CA LEU A 413 11.19 -7.44 -11.37
C LEU A 413 11.47 -6.66 -12.65
N VAL A 414 12.74 -6.39 -12.96
CA VAL A 414 13.13 -5.68 -14.18
C VAL A 414 12.69 -6.45 -15.42
N VAL A 415 12.88 -7.78 -15.43
CA VAL A 415 12.42 -8.64 -16.54
C VAL A 415 10.89 -8.61 -16.64
N ALA A 416 10.17 -8.82 -15.54
CA ALA A 416 8.71 -8.81 -15.51
C ALA A 416 8.12 -7.47 -16.00
N SER A 417 8.75 -6.35 -15.63
CA SER A 417 8.31 -5.01 -16.05
C SER A 417 8.32 -4.81 -17.57
N ARG A 418 9.13 -5.56 -18.33
CA ARG A 418 9.18 -5.44 -19.79
C ARG A 418 7.92 -5.97 -20.48
N PHE A 419 7.18 -6.86 -19.83
CA PHE A 419 5.98 -7.49 -20.38
C PHE A 419 4.69 -6.69 -20.13
N ALA A 420 4.74 -5.66 -19.28
CA ALA A 420 3.60 -4.79 -19.00
C ALA A 420 3.55 -3.57 -19.96
N PRO A 421 2.35 -3.10 -20.36
CA PRO A 421 2.19 -2.02 -21.31
C PRO A 421 2.58 -0.66 -20.72
N GLU A 422 3.19 0.21 -21.53
CA GLU A 422 3.48 1.59 -21.12
C GLU A 422 2.19 2.42 -21.14
N THR A 423 1.93 3.14 -20.04
CA THR A 423 0.70 3.92 -19.86
C THR A 423 0.90 5.42 -20.00
N ARG A 424 2.16 5.89 -20.11
CA ARG A 424 2.49 7.33 -20.08
C ARG A 424 1.77 8.12 -21.18
N GLY A 425 1.12 9.22 -20.76
CA GLY A 425 0.52 10.20 -21.66
C GLY A 425 -0.73 9.70 -22.39
N ARG A 426 -1.20 8.49 -22.09
CA ARG A 426 -2.41 7.90 -22.66
C ARG A 426 -3.58 8.07 -21.70
N SER A 427 -4.79 8.22 -22.26
CA SER A 427 -6.02 8.13 -21.48
C SER A 427 -6.19 6.70 -20.94
N LEU A 428 -7.02 6.50 -19.90
CA LEU A 428 -7.22 5.12 -19.40
C LEU A 428 -8.02 4.28 -20.40
N GLU A 429 -8.81 4.96 -21.22
CA GLU A 429 -9.63 4.44 -22.31
C GLU A 429 -8.71 3.90 -23.43
N ASP A 430 -7.68 4.66 -23.82
CA ASP A 430 -6.72 4.24 -24.86
C ASP A 430 -5.87 3.04 -24.44
N VAL A 431 -5.48 2.96 -23.17
CA VAL A 431 -4.67 1.85 -22.63
C VAL A 431 -5.47 0.56 -22.54
N ASN A 432 -6.79 0.66 -22.35
CA ASN A 432 -7.65 -0.45 -21.96
C ASN A 432 -8.73 -0.71 -23.00
N GLU A 433 -9.73 0.15 -23.11
CA GLU A 433 -10.94 -0.07 -23.88
C GLU A 433 -10.64 -0.11 -25.39
N ASN A 434 -9.85 0.85 -25.90
CA ASN A 434 -9.48 0.89 -27.32
C ASN A 434 -8.44 -0.19 -27.68
N ALA A 435 -7.50 -0.49 -26.78
CA ALA A 435 -6.49 -1.52 -27.01
C ALA A 435 -7.06 -2.95 -26.98
N ILE A 436 -8.08 -3.21 -26.15
CA ILE A 436 -8.79 -4.49 -26.13
C ILE A 436 -9.76 -4.57 -27.33
N ALA A 437 -10.37 -3.46 -27.73
CA ALA A 437 -11.23 -3.41 -28.91
C ALA A 437 -10.49 -3.68 -30.22
N ALA A 438 -9.21 -3.29 -30.33
CA ALA A 438 -8.38 -3.56 -31.51
C ALA A 438 -7.75 -4.97 -31.55
N ALA A 439 -7.83 -5.73 -30.44
CA ALA A 439 -7.28 -7.08 -30.33
C ALA A 439 -8.30 -8.19 -30.61
N HIS A 440 -9.56 -7.81 -30.81
CA HIS A 440 -10.68 -8.64 -31.25
C HIS A 440 -11.11 -8.18 -32.65
#